data_AF-A0A9X2ZLS4-F1
#
_entry.id   AF-A0A9X2ZLS4-F1
#
_cell.length_a   1.000
_cell.length_b   1.000
_cell.length_c   1.000
_cell.angle_alpha   90.00
_cell.angle_beta   90.00
_cell.angle_gamma   90.00
#
_symmetry.space_group_name_H-M   'P 1'
#
loop_
_entity.id
_entity.type
_entity.pdbx_description
1 polymer ?
#
loop_
_entity_poly.entity_id
_entity_poly.type
_entity_poly.pdbx_seq_one_letter_code
_entity_poly.pdbx_strand_id
1 'polypeptide(L)'
;MEQNIATGAKSGDFTQRAISAIENSETIDEEKLIEGAKVLGVTVDAIKNFSDEAAINYFNTFNESPNNYFGLNNCTFNPLDKLMETVEENKKLYERLVQSEKDKVEYLEKLLKEK
;
A
#
# COMPACT_ATOMS: atom_id res chain seq x y z
N MET A 1 17.20 -22.46 20.70
CA MET A 1 16.16 -21.75 19.93
C MET A 1 15.48 -22.81 19.08
N GLU A 2 14.56 -23.55 19.70
CA GLU A 2 13.79 -24.59 19.01
C GLU A 2 12.42 -24.04 18.67
N GLN A 3 11.96 -24.39 17.47
CA GLN A 3 10.81 -23.83 16.80
C GLN A 3 9.52 -24.26 17.49
N ASN A 4 8.79 -23.30 18.06
CA ASN A 4 7.41 -23.47 18.50
C ASN A 4 6.48 -23.38 17.27
N ILE A 5 6.35 -24.49 16.53
CA ILE A 5 5.21 -24.67 15.64
C ILE A 5 4.07 -25.20 16.50
N ALA A 6 3.21 -24.27 16.90
CA ALA A 6 2.00 -24.51 17.70
C ALA A 6 1.15 -25.62 17.08
N THR A 7 1.36 -26.83 17.57
CA THR A 7 0.51 -28.00 17.32
C THR A 7 -0.37 -28.15 18.56
N GLY A 8 -1.65 -27.77 18.45
CA GLY A 8 -2.65 -28.16 19.44
C GLY A 8 -3.59 -27.07 19.92
N ALA A 9 -4.43 -26.54 19.03
CA ALA A 9 -5.79 -26.19 19.43
C ALA A 9 -6.72 -27.26 18.84
N LYS A 10 -6.94 -28.35 19.60
CA LYS A 10 -8.13 -29.18 19.38
C LYS A 10 -9.33 -28.34 19.85
N SER A 11 -9.95 -27.58 18.96
CA SER A 11 -11.32 -27.13 19.18
C SER A 11 -12.21 -28.35 19.03
N GLY A 12 -12.65 -28.92 20.16
CA GLY A 12 -13.56 -30.08 20.17
C GLY A 12 -14.83 -29.86 19.34
N ASP A 13 -15.16 -28.59 19.09
CA ASP A 13 -16.36 -28.14 18.40
C ASP A 13 -16.21 -28.03 16.86
N PHE A 14 -14.98 -28.05 16.32
CA PHE A 14 -14.70 -27.99 14.87
C PHE A 14 -14.01 -29.25 14.34
N THR A 15 -14.60 -30.41 14.63
CA THR A 15 -14.23 -31.65 13.94
C THR A 15 -14.67 -31.61 12.47
N GLN A 16 -14.05 -32.39 11.58
CA GLN A 16 -14.46 -32.46 10.16
C GLN A 16 -15.95 -32.77 9.98
N ARG A 17 -16.52 -33.59 10.87
CA ARG A 17 -17.95 -33.90 10.87
C ARG A 17 -18.81 -32.71 11.28
N ALA A 18 -18.37 -31.92 12.27
CA ALA A 18 -19.05 -30.71 12.69
C ALA A 18 -18.96 -29.62 11.60
N ILE A 19 -17.81 -29.46 10.96
CA ILE A 19 -17.62 -28.55 9.82
C ILE A 19 -18.56 -28.93 8.67
N SER A 20 -18.60 -30.21 8.29
CA SER A 20 -19.52 -30.66 7.24
C SER A 20 -20.99 -30.43 7.59
N ALA A 21 -21.37 -30.52 8.86
CA ALA A 21 -22.73 -30.17 9.29
C ALA A 21 -23.01 -28.66 9.20
N ILE A 22 -22.02 -27.82 9.50
CA ILE A 22 -22.10 -26.36 9.36
C ILE A 22 -22.20 -25.96 7.88
N GLU A 23 -21.41 -26.54 6.99
CA GLU A 23 -21.43 -26.27 5.54
C GLU A 23 -22.77 -26.61 4.88
N ASN A 24 -23.46 -27.62 5.40
CA ASN A 24 -24.79 -28.02 4.91
C ASN A 24 -25.93 -27.25 5.59
N SER A 25 -25.65 -26.38 6.57
CA SER A 25 -26.64 -25.58 7.26
C SER A 25 -26.85 -24.25 6.54
N GLU A 26 -28.11 -23.82 6.42
CA GLU A 26 -28.46 -22.52 5.83
C GLU A 26 -28.12 -21.36 6.78
N THR A 27 -28.10 -21.61 8.09
CA THR A 27 -27.78 -20.63 9.12
C THR A 27 -26.71 -21.15 10.07
N ILE A 28 -25.93 -20.22 10.63
CA ILE A 28 -24.86 -20.52 11.60
C ILE A 28 -25.14 -19.68 12.85
N ASP A 29 -25.08 -20.32 14.02
CA ASP A 29 -25.23 -19.66 15.31
C ASP A 29 -24.08 -18.67 15.56
N GLU A 30 -24.39 -17.50 16.13
CA GLU A 30 -23.40 -16.44 16.37
C GLU A 30 -22.23 -16.90 17.24
N GLU A 31 -22.47 -17.75 18.25
CA GLU A 31 -21.43 -18.30 19.11
C GLU A 31 -20.42 -19.16 18.34
N LYS A 32 -20.91 -20.00 17.41
CA LYS A 32 -20.05 -20.81 16.53
C LYS A 32 -19.30 -19.93 15.54
N LEU A 33 -19.92 -18.85 15.07
CA LEU A 33 -19.27 -17.92 14.16
C LEU A 33 -18.12 -17.17 14.85
N ILE A 34 -18.31 -16.74 16.11
CA ILE A 34 -17.26 -16.14 16.95
C ILE A 34 -16.11 -17.12 17.19
N GLU A 35 -16.42 -18.36 17.54
CA GLU A 35 -15.40 -19.38 17.78
C GLU A 35 -14.65 -19.73 16.49
N GLY A 36 -15.37 -19.87 15.37
CA GLY A 36 -14.79 -20.11 14.06
C GLY A 36 -13.85 -18.98 13.63
N ALA A 37 -14.25 -17.72 13.83
CA ALA A 37 -13.39 -16.56 13.57
C ALA A 37 -12.10 -16.60 14.41
N LYS A 38 -12.20 -16.99 15.69
CA LYS A 38 -11.06 -17.14 16.58
C LYS A 38 -10.11 -18.26 16.13
N VAL A 39 -10.64 -19.40 15.70
CA VAL A 39 -9.85 -20.53 15.18
C VAL A 39 -9.13 -20.16 13.87
N LEU A 40 -9.83 -19.44 12.98
CA LEU A 40 -9.28 -18.97 11.71
C LEU A 40 -8.36 -17.74 11.84
N GLY A 41 -8.34 -17.08 13.00
CA GLY A 41 -7.54 -15.87 13.24
C GLY A 41 -8.07 -14.63 12.51
N VAL A 42 -9.38 -14.57 12.23
CA VAL A 42 -10.05 -13.46 11.54
C VAL A 42 -11.12 -12.81 12.42
N THR A 43 -11.71 -11.69 12.00
CA THR A 43 -12.87 -11.10 12.68
C THR A 43 -14.16 -11.78 12.22
N VAL A 44 -15.19 -11.76 13.08
CA VAL A 44 -16.54 -12.23 12.72
C VAL A 44 -17.08 -11.47 11.51
N ASP A 45 -16.86 -10.16 11.46
CA ASP A 45 -17.27 -9.32 10.34
C ASP A 45 -16.59 -9.72 9.03
N ALA A 46 -15.33 -10.18 9.06
CA ALA A 46 -14.64 -10.66 7.86
C ALA A 46 -15.30 -11.91 7.29
N ILE A 47 -15.83 -12.81 8.14
CA ILE A 47 -16.56 -13.99 7.69
C ILE A 47 -17.94 -13.59 7.14
N LYS A 48 -18.67 -12.70 7.83
CA LYS A 48 -20.01 -12.24 7.41
C LYS A 48 -19.98 -11.48 6.07
N ASN A 49 -18.91 -10.72 5.83
CA ASN A 49 -18.75 -9.93 4.61
C ASN A 49 -17.82 -10.60 3.60
N PHE A 50 -17.52 -11.89 3.77
CA PHE A 50 -16.70 -12.64 2.83
C PHE A 50 -17.42 -12.74 1.47
N SER A 51 -16.70 -12.46 0.40
CA SER A 51 -17.19 -12.56 -0.98
C SER A 51 -16.09 -13.10 -1.86
N ASP A 52 -16.37 -14.19 -2.57
CA ASP A 52 -15.45 -14.79 -3.54
C ASP A 52 -15.07 -13.80 -4.63
N GLU A 53 -16.02 -12.98 -5.08
CA GLU A 53 -15.78 -11.94 -6.07
C GLU A 53 -14.83 -10.86 -5.55
N ALA A 54 -14.99 -10.43 -4.29
CA ALA A 54 -14.08 -9.49 -3.65
C ALA A 54 -12.66 -10.08 -3.51
N ALA A 55 -12.55 -11.36 -3.15
CA ALA A 55 -11.29 -12.06 -3.08
C ALA A 55 -10.62 -12.18 -4.46
N ILE A 56 -11.35 -12.60 -5.49
CA ILE A 56 -10.86 -12.71 -6.87
C ILE A 56 -10.41 -11.34 -7.41
N ASN A 57 -11.20 -10.29 -7.20
CA ASN A 57 -10.84 -8.93 -7.61
C ASN A 57 -9.58 -8.43 -6.91
N TYR A 58 -9.40 -8.76 -5.62
CA TYR A 58 -8.18 -8.47 -4.89
C TYR A 58 -6.97 -9.19 -5.50
N PHE A 59 -7.09 -10.50 -5.82
CA PHE A 59 -6.02 -11.26 -6.46
C PHE A 59 -5.66 -10.76 -7.86
N ASN A 60 -6.65 -10.38 -8.67
CA ASN A 60 -6.41 -9.83 -10.01
C ASN A 60 -5.72 -8.47 -9.93
N THR A 61 -6.16 -7.59 -9.04
CA THR A 61 -5.55 -6.27 -8.83
C THR A 61 -4.10 -6.39 -8.34
N PHE A 62 -3.81 -7.38 -7.48
CA PHE A 62 -2.47 -7.63 -6.96
C PHE A 62 -1.50 -8.19 -7.99
N ASN A 63 -1.99 -9.06 -8.89
CA ASN A 63 -1.16 -9.68 -9.93
C ASN A 63 -0.99 -8.80 -11.19
N GLU A 64 -2.01 -8.03 -11.57
CA GLU A 64 -1.95 -7.15 -12.75
C GLU A 64 -1.22 -5.82 -12.47
N SER A 65 -1.06 -5.45 -11.20
CA SER A 65 -0.29 -4.28 -10.82
C SER A 65 0.51 -4.56 -9.54
N PRO A 66 1.73 -5.12 -9.65
CA PRO A 66 2.65 -5.26 -8.51
C PRO A 66 3.03 -3.91 -7.87
N ASN A 67 2.57 -2.79 -8.45
CA ASN A 67 2.78 -1.43 -7.97
C ASN A 67 1.51 -0.74 -7.45
N ASN A 68 0.33 -1.37 -7.41
CA ASN A 68 -0.88 -0.79 -6.80
C ASN A 68 -0.92 -1.03 -5.27
N TYR A 69 0.10 -0.50 -4.61
CA TYR A 69 -0.01 0.50 -3.56
C TYR A 69 -1.27 0.50 -2.66
N PHE A 70 -1.62 -0.63 -2.04
CA PHE A 70 -2.48 -0.65 -0.85
C PHE A 70 -1.86 0.09 0.36
N GLY A 71 -0.60 0.54 0.27
CA GLY A 71 0.10 1.36 1.27
C GLY A 71 0.14 2.87 1.00
N LEU A 72 -0.57 3.39 0.00
CA LEU A 72 -0.45 4.81 -0.42
C LEU A 72 -1.44 5.70 0.34
N ASN A 73 -2.39 5.07 1.03
CA ASN A 73 -3.48 5.72 1.74
C ASN A 73 -3.05 6.44 3.03
N ASN A 74 -1.75 6.51 3.34
CA ASN A 74 -1.21 7.34 4.44
C ASN A 74 0.04 8.14 4.05
N CYS A 75 0.29 8.37 2.75
CA CYS A 75 1.25 9.38 2.34
C CYS A 75 0.49 10.70 2.11
N THR A 76 0.71 11.71 2.96
CA THR A 76 0.37 13.12 2.66
C THR A 76 1.28 13.70 1.56
N PHE A 77 1.84 12.84 0.71
CA PHE A 77 2.85 13.15 -0.28
C PHE A 77 2.31 12.69 -1.63
N ASN A 78 1.96 13.67 -2.47
CA ASN A 78 1.64 13.44 -3.86
C ASN A 78 2.94 13.56 -4.69
N PRO A 79 3.43 12.46 -5.29
CA PRO A 79 4.68 12.48 -6.05
C PRO A 79 4.67 13.45 -7.22
N LEU A 80 3.50 13.70 -7.82
CA LEU A 80 3.37 14.64 -8.93
C LEU A 80 3.58 16.08 -8.47
N ASP A 81 3.07 16.45 -7.30
CA ASP A 81 3.25 17.80 -6.76
C ASP A 81 4.73 18.06 -6.44
N LYS A 82 5.43 17.07 -5.88
CA LYS A 82 6.88 17.20 -5.60
C LYS A 82 7.72 17.24 -6.88
N LEU A 83 7.32 16.48 -7.90
CA LEU A 83 7.97 16.53 -9.21
C LEU A 83 7.82 17.92 -9.84
N MET A 84 6.61 18.50 -9.79
CA MET A 84 6.34 19.83 -10.32
C MET A 84 7.11 20.92 -9.56
N GLU A 85 7.20 20.82 -8.23
CA GLU A 85 8.04 21.71 -7.41
C GLU A 85 9.51 21.67 -7.86
N THR A 86 10.05 20.46 -8.05
CA THR A 86 11.44 20.27 -8.49
C THR A 86 11.68 20.85 -9.89
N VAL A 87 10.72 20.73 -10.80
CA VAL A 87 10.80 21.33 -12.15
C VAL A 87 10.86 22.86 -12.07
N GLU A 88 10.04 23.47 -11.21
CA GLU A 88 10.02 24.92 -11.03
C GLU A 88 11.31 25.44 -10.37
N GLU A 89 11.85 24.72 -9.38
CA GLU A 89 13.16 25.02 -8.78
C GLU A 89 14.29 24.96 -9.80
N ASN A 90 14.31 23.91 -10.64
CA ASN A 90 15.28 23.76 -11.71
C ASN A 90 15.18 24.91 -12.72
N LYS A 91 13.97 25.32 -13.10
CA LYS A 91 13.76 26.47 -14.00
C LYS A 91 14.37 27.75 -13.43
N LYS A 92 14.14 28.04 -12.15
CA LYS A 92 14.73 29.21 -11.46
C LYS A 92 16.25 29.14 -11.41
N LEU A 93 16.82 27.96 -11.20
CA LEU A 93 18.27 27.77 -11.23
C LEU A 93 18.85 28.04 -12.63
N TYR A 94 18.19 27.57 -13.69
CA TYR A 94 18.61 27.87 -15.06
C TYR A 94 18.52 29.35 -15.40
N GLU A 95 17.46 30.05 -14.99
CA GLU A 95 17.35 31.50 -15.17
C GLU A 95 18.50 32.26 -14.49
N ARG A 96 18.86 31.87 -13.25
CA ARG A 96 20.00 32.43 -12.52
C ARG A 96 21.34 32.13 -13.19
N LEU A 97 21.51 30.93 -13.75
CA LEU A 97 22.72 30.57 -14.47
C LEU A 97 22.89 31.43 -15.72
N VAL A 98 21.81 31.60 -16.50
CA VAL A 98 21.82 32.48 -17.69
C VAL A 98 22.15 33.93 -17.29
N GLN A 99 21.61 34.42 -16.17
CA GLN A 99 21.95 35.75 -15.69
C GLN A 99 23.43 35.84 -15.27
N SER A 100 23.96 34.85 -14.57
CA SER A 100 25.37 34.82 -14.19
C SER A 100 26.30 34.82 -15.40
N GLU A 101 25.96 34.10 -16.48
CA GLU A 101 26.74 34.13 -17.72
C GLU A 101 26.69 35.51 -18.38
N LYS A 102 25.54 36.19 -18.39
CA LYS A 102 25.42 37.57 -18.89
C LYS A 102 26.26 38.55 -18.08
N ASP A 103 26.19 38.47 -16.75
CA ASP A 103 26.94 39.36 -15.85
C ASP A 103 28.45 39.19 -16.02
N LYS A 104 28.92 37.95 -16.19
CA LYS A 104 30.32 37.65 -16.49
C LYS A 104 30.76 38.24 -17.82
N VAL A 105 29.95 38.10 -18.87
CA VAL A 105 30.24 38.69 -20.19
C VAL A 105 30.32 40.20 -20.10
N GLU A 106 29.35 40.86 -19.44
CA GLU A 106 29.35 42.31 -19.27
C GLU A 106 30.60 42.80 -18.50
N TYR A 107 30.98 42.08 -17.44
CA TYR A 107 32.19 42.39 -16.69
C TYR A 107 33.46 42.27 -17.56
N LEU A 108 33.57 41.21 -18.37
CA LEU A 108 34.67 41.03 -19.31
C LEU A 108 34.71 42.12 -20.38
N GLU A 109 33.55 42.52 -20.92
CA GLU A 109 33.47 43.62 -21.88
C GLU A 109 33.93 44.96 -21.29
N LYS A 110 33.62 45.25 -20.03
CA LYS A 110 34.09 46.46 -19.33
C LYS A 110 35.62 46.45 -19.18
N LEU A 111 36.19 45.33 -18.74
CA LEU A 111 37.65 45.18 -18.60
C LEU A 111 38.38 45.34 -19.95
N LEU A 112 37.77 44.91 -21.06
CA LEU A 112 38.35 45.08 -22.39
C LEU A 112 38.26 46.52 -22.91
N LYS A 113 37.23 47.29 -22.52
CA LYS A 113 37.07 48.70 -22.91
C LYS A 113 37.93 49.66 -22.10
N GLU A 114 38.35 49.25 -20.89
CA GLU A 114 39.23 50.03 -20.02
C GLU A 114 40.73 49.84 -20.34
N LYS A 115 41.08 49.02 -21.34
CA LYS A 115 42.43 48.88 -21.91
C LYS A 115 42.63 49.75 -23.15
#